data_AF-G2Y6A3-F1
#
_entry.id   AF-G2Y6A3-F1
#
_cell.length_a   1.000
_cell.length_b   1.000
_cell.length_c   1.000
_cell.angle_alpha   90.00
_cell.angle_beta   90.00
_cell.angle_gamma   90.00
#
_symmetry.space_group_name_H-M   'P 1'
#
loop_
_entity.id
_entity.type
_entity.pdbx_description
1 polymer ?
#
loop_
_entity_poly.entity_id
_entity_poly.type
_entity_poly.pdbx_seq_one_letter_code
_entity_poly.pdbx_strand_id
1 'polypeptide(L)'
;MTPPPSPHTKHFVGDKNLHEEGRSFVGSDLQPENFASLGCCRSHPFSRGSIHISSSNIDDTPDVDPRFLSHPADLEILARHIQTLETLCQTKELSAFFKPDGKRNHPDSFHIHSLEGAKKYVLASAVTAYHNCGTAAMLPKEEGVVVCK
;
A
#
# COMPACT_ATOMS: atom_id res chain seq x y z
N MET A 1 -29.15 -8.83 -14.37
CA MET A 1 -28.87 -7.53 -13.73
C MET A 1 -27.70 -7.76 -12.79
N THR A 2 -26.49 -7.37 -13.17
CA THR A 2 -25.27 -7.63 -12.38
C THR A 2 -25.19 -6.66 -11.20
N PRO A 3 -24.77 -7.10 -10.00
CA PRO A 3 -24.58 -6.21 -8.87
C PRO A 3 -23.43 -5.21 -9.14
N PRO A 4 -23.46 -4.00 -8.56
CA PRO A 4 -22.37 -3.05 -8.68
C PRO A 4 -21.09 -3.60 -8.01
N PRO A 5 -19.90 -3.26 -8.51
CA PRO A 5 -18.65 -3.66 -7.87
C PRO A 5 -18.53 -3.02 -6.49
N SER A 6 -18.25 -3.86 -5.47
CA SER A 6 -18.03 -3.42 -4.09
C SER A 6 -16.90 -2.39 -4.01
N PRO A 7 -17.05 -1.30 -3.24
CA PRO A 7 -16.05 -0.26 -3.16
C PRO A 7 -14.97 -0.61 -2.11
N HIS A 8 -13.71 -0.39 -2.50
CA HIS A 8 -12.54 -0.27 -1.62
C HIS A 8 -12.02 -1.55 -0.93
N THR A 9 -10.97 -2.12 -1.53
CA THR A 9 -9.76 -2.42 -0.74
C THR A 9 -8.53 -1.99 -1.53
N LYS A 10 -8.25 -0.68 -1.51
CA LYS A 10 -6.88 -0.15 -1.73
C LYS A 10 -6.10 -0.29 -0.42
N HIS A 11 -4.84 0.12 -0.39
CA HIS A 11 -3.86 -0.82 0.14
C HIS A 11 -2.49 -0.18 0.54
N PHE A 12 -1.45 -0.98 0.84
CA PHE A 12 -0.18 -0.50 1.46
C PHE A 12 1.15 -1.23 1.10
N VAL A 13 1.85 -0.73 0.07
CA VAL A 13 3.29 -0.88 -0.33
C VAL A 13 3.49 0.26 -1.31
N GLY A 14 4.46 1.12 -1.06
CA GLY A 14 4.82 2.18 -2.02
C GLY A 14 5.65 1.57 -3.14
N ASP A 15 4.99 1.08 -4.20
CA ASP A 15 5.63 0.39 -5.30
C ASP A 15 5.83 1.32 -6.51
N LYS A 16 6.86 1.06 -7.33
CA LYS A 16 7.14 1.69 -8.62
C LYS A 16 6.75 0.80 -9.82
N ASN A 17 6.05 -0.32 -9.57
CA ASN A 17 5.73 -1.33 -10.57
C ASN A 17 4.77 -0.89 -11.69
N LEU A 18 5.18 -1.20 -12.92
CA LEU A 18 4.54 -0.87 -14.19
C LEU A 18 3.84 -2.11 -14.79
N HIS A 19 2.76 -2.54 -14.14
CA HIS A 19 1.85 -3.54 -14.71
C HIS A 19 0.62 -2.84 -15.30
N GLU A 20 -0.13 -3.53 -16.16
CA GLU A 20 -1.50 -3.08 -16.48
C GLU A 20 -2.34 -3.04 -15.19
N GLU A 21 -3.35 -2.16 -15.15
CA GLU A 21 -4.21 -1.98 -13.97
C GLU A 21 -4.96 -3.28 -13.63
N GLY A 22 -4.39 -4.06 -12.71
CA GLY A 22 -4.82 -5.43 -12.42
C GLY A 22 -4.90 -5.73 -10.93
N ARG A 23 -5.70 -6.76 -10.58
CA ARG A 23 -6.04 -7.13 -9.19
C ARG A 23 -4.93 -7.90 -8.44
N SER A 24 -3.67 -7.74 -8.83
CA SER A 24 -2.54 -8.57 -8.41
C SER A 24 -1.37 -7.72 -7.95
N PHE A 25 -0.74 -8.12 -6.85
CA PHE A 25 0.50 -7.52 -6.32
C PHE A 25 1.68 -7.58 -7.29
N VAL A 26 1.68 -8.56 -8.22
CA VAL A 26 2.77 -8.82 -9.19
C VAL A 26 2.34 -8.43 -10.61
N GLY A 27 1.19 -7.75 -10.75
CA GLY A 27 0.49 -7.62 -12.02
C GLY A 27 -0.10 -8.95 -12.53
N SER A 28 -0.77 -8.89 -13.67
CA SER A 28 -1.18 -10.05 -14.47
C SER A 28 -0.36 -10.19 -15.75
N ASP A 29 -0.01 -9.05 -16.35
CA ASP A 29 0.55 -8.97 -17.70
C ASP A 29 1.89 -8.21 -17.68
N LEU A 30 2.87 -8.75 -18.42
CA LEU A 30 4.21 -8.18 -18.53
C LEU A 30 4.25 -7.17 -19.67
N GLN A 31 4.75 -5.97 -19.39
CA GLN A 31 5.10 -4.99 -20.41
C GLN A 31 6.31 -5.49 -21.24
N PRO A 32 6.45 -5.08 -22.52
CA PRO A 32 7.51 -5.56 -23.40
C PRO A 32 8.90 -5.01 -23.04
N GLU A 33 9.00 -3.96 -22.23
CA GLU A 33 10.27 -3.42 -21.74
C GLU A 33 10.66 -4.00 -20.36
N ASN A 34 11.95 -3.92 -20.03
CA ASN A 34 12.45 -4.32 -18.70
C ASN A 34 12.17 -3.23 -17.65
N PHE A 35 11.60 -3.63 -16.51
CA PHE A 35 11.34 -2.77 -15.35
C PHE A 35 11.99 -3.32 -14.09
N ALA A 36 12.32 -2.42 -13.18
CA ALA A 36 12.81 -2.73 -11.84
C ALA A 36 12.11 -1.80 -10.84
N SER A 37 11.68 -2.35 -9.72
CA SER A 37 10.89 -1.62 -8.73
C SER A 37 11.49 -1.77 -7.34
N LEU A 38 11.48 -0.66 -6.61
CA LEU A 38 11.80 -0.63 -5.19
C LEU A 38 10.50 -0.37 -4.44
N GLY A 39 10.10 -1.35 -3.62
CA GLY A 39 8.95 -1.23 -2.72
C GLY A 39 9.39 -0.84 -1.31
N CYS A 40 8.51 -0.14 -0.59
CA CYS A 40 8.64 0.00 0.86
C CYS A 40 7.30 -0.26 1.56
N CYS A 41 7.36 -0.89 2.74
CA CYS A 41 6.21 -1.21 3.57
C CYS A 41 6.36 -0.59 4.97
N ARG A 42 5.24 -0.45 5.70
CA ARG A 42 5.22 -0.04 7.11
C ARG A 42 4.91 -1.27 7.95
N SER A 43 5.92 -1.84 8.59
CA SER A 43 5.74 -3.00 9.48
C SER A 43 4.92 -2.66 10.74
N HIS A 44 4.95 -1.40 11.15
CA HIS A 44 4.25 -0.89 12.33
C HIS A 44 3.50 0.40 11.94
N PRO A 45 2.34 0.31 11.28
CA PRO A 45 1.49 1.49 11.03
C PRO A 45 0.83 1.95 12.34
N PHE A 46 0.47 3.22 12.43
CA PHE A 46 -0.34 3.77 13.53
C PHE A 46 -1.84 3.67 13.23
N SER A 47 -2.22 3.70 11.96
CA SER A 47 -3.57 3.43 11.46
C SER A 47 -4.08 2.06 11.95
N ARG A 48 -5.36 1.97 12.29
CA ARG A 48 -6.02 0.75 12.76
C ARG A 48 -7.37 0.61 12.07
N GLY A 49 -7.61 -0.54 11.44
CA GLY A 49 -8.91 -0.88 10.86
C GLY A 49 -9.76 -1.78 11.75
N SER A 50 -10.90 -2.21 11.21
CA SER A 50 -11.82 -3.17 11.78
C SER A 50 -12.39 -4.10 10.69
N ILE A 51 -12.90 -5.25 11.13
CA ILE A 51 -13.72 -6.14 10.31
C ILE A 51 -14.87 -6.67 11.17
N HIS A 52 -16.09 -6.59 10.64
CA HIS A 52 -17.30 -7.07 11.31
C HIS A 52 -18.20 -7.84 10.34
N ILE A 53 -19.03 -8.73 10.86
CA ILE A 53 -20.09 -9.38 10.07
C ILE A 53 -21.15 -8.34 9.73
N SER A 54 -21.59 -8.33 8.47
CA SER A 54 -22.65 -7.45 7.96
C SER A 54 -24.06 -8.03 8.21
N SER A 55 -24.15 -9.36 8.34
CA SER A 55 -25.39 -10.07 8.68
C SER A 55 -25.10 -11.39 9.43
N SER A 56 -26.14 -12.18 9.70
CA SER A 56 -26.02 -13.55 10.23
C SER A 56 -25.84 -14.63 9.17
N ASN A 57 -25.86 -14.27 7.87
CA ASN A 57 -25.62 -15.21 6.78
C ASN A 57 -24.11 -15.38 6.54
N ILE A 58 -23.66 -16.63 6.37
CA ILE A 58 -22.23 -16.94 6.18
C ILE A 58 -21.71 -16.59 4.78
N ASP A 59 -22.60 -16.49 3.79
CA ASP A 59 -22.26 -16.16 2.41
C ASP A 59 -22.20 -14.63 2.15
N ASP A 60 -22.65 -13.82 3.11
CA ASP A 60 -22.63 -12.36 2.99
C ASP A 60 -21.20 -11.83 3.22
N THR A 61 -20.78 -10.87 2.39
CA THR A 61 -19.46 -10.26 2.52
C THR A 61 -19.37 -9.41 3.80
N PRO A 62 -18.36 -9.57 4.65
CA PRO A 62 -18.21 -8.79 5.87
C PRO A 62 -17.86 -7.32 5.58
N ASP A 63 -18.18 -6.44 6.52
CA ASP A 63 -17.77 -5.04 6.48
C ASP A 63 -16.28 -4.95 6.84
N VAL A 64 -15.43 -4.60 5.87
CA VAL A 64 -13.98 -4.49 6.01
C VAL A 64 -13.56 -3.03 5.86
N ASP A 65 -13.14 -2.38 6.95
CA ASP A 65 -12.55 -1.05 6.91
C ASP A 65 -11.11 -1.08 7.47
N PRO A 66 -10.07 -1.16 6.61
CA PRO A 66 -8.69 -1.18 7.07
C PRO A 66 -8.18 0.21 7.55
N ARG A 67 -8.92 1.30 7.28
CA ARG A 67 -8.54 2.70 7.54
C ARG A 67 -7.06 3.04 7.21
N PHE A 68 -6.56 2.56 6.08
CA PHE A 68 -5.18 2.85 5.64
C PHE A 68 -4.93 4.37 5.60
N LEU A 69 -3.75 4.80 6.07
CA LEU A 69 -3.32 6.20 6.10
C LEU A 69 -4.20 7.15 6.95
N SER A 70 -5.12 6.63 7.76
CA SER A 70 -5.98 7.43 8.65
C SER A 70 -5.19 8.17 9.74
N HIS A 71 -4.04 7.63 10.16
CA HIS A 71 -3.12 8.35 11.04
C HIS A 71 -2.11 9.17 10.20
N PRO A 72 -2.03 10.51 10.37
CA PRO A 72 -1.27 11.38 9.46
C PRO A 72 0.24 11.06 9.41
N ALA A 73 0.80 10.53 10.49
CA ALA A 73 2.20 10.10 10.50
C ALA A 73 2.50 8.94 9.54
N ASP A 74 1.55 8.05 9.25
CA ASP A 74 1.81 6.93 8.32
C ASP A 74 2.03 7.43 6.88
N LEU A 75 1.24 8.44 6.47
CA LEU A 75 1.37 9.10 5.17
C LEU A 75 2.70 9.84 5.04
N GLU A 76 3.09 10.60 6.07
CA GLU A 76 4.37 11.32 6.03
C GLU A 76 5.58 10.38 6.05
N ILE A 77 5.56 9.34 6.90
CA ILE A 77 6.67 8.38 6.97
C ILE A 77 6.81 7.63 5.63
N LEU A 78 5.70 7.20 5.00
CA LEU A 78 5.78 6.52 3.70
C LEU A 78 6.25 7.47 2.59
N ALA A 79 5.80 8.72 2.57
CA ALA A 79 6.27 9.72 1.61
C ALA A 79 7.80 9.93 1.71
N ARG A 80 8.35 9.98 2.93
CA ARG A 80 9.80 10.06 3.18
C ARG A 80 10.54 8.76 2.79
N HIS A 81 9.93 7.60 2.97
CA HIS A 81 10.50 6.33 2.46
C HIS A 81 10.59 6.35 0.93
N ILE A 82 9.55 6.80 0.21
CA ILE A 82 9.57 6.93 -1.27
C ILE A 82 10.68 7.88 -1.73
N GLN A 83 10.88 9.02 -1.06
CA GLN A 83 11.99 9.93 -1.32
C GLN A 83 13.35 9.24 -1.13
N THR A 84 13.49 8.44 -0.07
CA THR A 84 14.70 7.64 0.20
C THR A 84 14.95 6.61 -0.92
N LEU A 85 13.91 5.96 -1.44
CA LEU A 85 14.01 5.03 -2.57
C LEU A 85 14.40 5.72 -3.89
N GLU A 86 13.94 6.96 -4.13
CA GLU A 86 14.41 7.75 -5.28
C GLU A 86 15.89 8.09 -5.15
N THR A 87 16.36 8.54 -3.97
CA THR A 87 17.79 8.76 -3.70
C THR A 87 18.60 7.48 -3.87
N LEU A 88 18.06 6.33 -3.44
CA LEU A 88 18.69 5.02 -3.59
C LEU A 88 18.85 4.61 -5.07
N CYS A 89 17.84 4.83 -5.92
CA CYS A 89 17.96 4.62 -7.37
C CYS A 89 19.09 5.46 -8.02
N GLN A 90 19.43 6.61 -7.42
CA GLN A 90 20.40 7.56 -7.94
C GLN A 90 21.84 7.31 -7.44
N THR A 91 22.06 6.31 -6.58
CA THR A 91 23.43 5.96 -6.12
C THR A 91 24.28 5.44 -7.29
N LYS A 92 25.61 5.52 -7.13
CA LYS A 92 26.56 5.05 -8.15
C LYS A 92 26.37 3.57 -8.49
N GLU A 93 25.99 2.77 -7.50
CA GLU A 93 25.84 1.32 -7.58
C GLU A 93 24.53 0.92 -8.28
N LEU A 94 23.48 1.74 -8.21
CA LEU A 94 22.15 1.43 -8.74
C LEU A 94 21.76 2.22 -9.99
N SER A 95 22.29 3.43 -10.18
CA SER A 95 21.95 4.32 -11.31
C SER A 95 22.18 3.69 -12.69
N ALA A 96 23.13 2.75 -12.82
CA ALA A 96 23.34 2.00 -14.06
C ALA A 96 22.13 1.13 -14.50
N PHE A 97 21.23 0.78 -13.57
CA PHE A 97 20.03 -0.02 -13.84
C PHE A 97 18.77 0.84 -14.10
N PHE A 98 18.80 2.14 -13.78
CA PHE A 98 17.65 3.04 -13.90
C PHE A 98 17.89 4.10 -14.98
N LYS A 99 17.04 4.13 -16.01
CA LYS A 99 17.05 5.20 -17.01
C LYS A 99 16.53 6.50 -16.36
N PRO A 100 17.22 7.65 -16.47
CA PRO A 100 16.77 8.92 -15.89
C PRO A 100 15.33 9.28 -16.29
N ASP A 101 15.04 9.22 -17.59
CA ASP A 101 13.72 9.44 -18.19
C ASP A 101 12.99 8.13 -18.51
N GLY A 102 13.21 7.08 -17.70
CA GLY A 102 12.49 5.82 -17.82
C GLY A 102 10.99 5.99 -17.59
N LYS A 103 10.17 5.20 -18.30
CA LYS A 103 8.73 5.05 -18.01
C LYS A 103 8.57 4.65 -16.54
N ARG A 104 7.69 5.35 -15.81
CA ARG A 104 7.35 5.09 -14.39
C ARG A 104 5.86 4.78 -14.24
N ASN A 105 5.45 4.13 -13.15
CA ASN A 105 4.09 3.60 -12.95
C ASN A 105 2.98 4.63 -12.79
N HIS A 106 3.31 5.85 -12.38
CA HIS A 106 2.34 6.92 -12.23
C HIS A 106 2.99 8.27 -12.54
N PRO A 107 2.31 9.24 -13.18
CA PRO A 107 2.90 10.56 -13.46
C PRO A 107 3.38 11.29 -12.19
N ASP A 108 2.69 11.15 -11.06
CA ASP A 108 3.14 11.78 -9.80
C ASP A 108 4.49 11.24 -9.27
N SER A 109 4.97 10.09 -9.76
CA SER A 109 6.29 9.55 -9.40
C SER A 109 7.47 10.44 -9.82
N PHE A 110 7.24 11.41 -10.70
CA PHE A 110 8.22 12.44 -11.09
C PHE A 110 8.20 13.69 -10.17
N HIS A 111 7.23 13.79 -9.26
CA HIS A 111 7.04 14.97 -8.39
C HIS A 111 7.41 14.73 -6.91
N ILE A 112 7.94 13.53 -6.62
CA ILE A 112 8.25 13.04 -5.26
C ILE A 112 9.40 13.78 -4.57
N HIS A 113 10.18 14.62 -5.27
CA HIS A 113 11.19 15.49 -4.63
C HIS A 113 10.59 16.47 -3.61
N SER A 114 9.31 16.83 -3.78
CA SER A 114 8.54 17.57 -2.77
C SER A 114 7.81 16.60 -1.83
N LEU A 115 7.71 16.93 -0.54
CA LEU A 115 6.99 16.07 0.41
C LEU A 115 5.51 15.90 0.02
N GLU A 116 4.84 16.97 -0.40
CA GLU A 116 3.44 16.91 -0.82
C GLU A 116 3.25 16.13 -2.13
N GLY A 117 4.18 16.23 -3.09
CA GLY A 117 4.19 15.38 -4.29
C GLY A 117 4.41 13.90 -3.94
N ALA A 118 5.29 13.60 -2.98
CA ALA A 118 5.47 12.24 -2.47
C ALA A 118 4.22 11.72 -1.74
N LYS A 119 3.54 12.53 -0.92
CA LYS A 119 2.25 12.18 -0.30
C LYS A 119 1.17 11.91 -1.35
N LYS A 120 1.05 12.77 -2.37
CA LYS A 120 0.11 12.60 -3.49
C LYS A 120 0.36 11.27 -4.22
N TYR A 121 1.62 10.99 -4.56
CA TYR A 121 2.02 9.73 -5.18
C TYR A 121 1.69 8.52 -4.30
N VAL A 122 1.95 8.58 -2.99
CA VAL A 122 1.60 7.52 -2.03
C VAL A 122 0.09 7.25 -2.01
N LEU A 123 -0.75 8.29 -1.98
CA LEU A 123 -2.21 8.17 -2.03
C LEU A 123 -2.72 7.56 -3.34
N ALA A 124 -1.98 7.74 -4.44
CA ALA A 124 -2.31 7.17 -5.75
C ALA A 124 -1.85 5.69 -5.90
N SER A 125 -0.70 5.31 -5.33
CA SER A 125 0.04 4.09 -5.72
C SER A 125 0.14 2.96 -4.68
N ALA A 126 -0.31 3.15 -3.43
CA ALA A 126 -0.08 2.16 -2.37
C ALA A 126 -0.87 0.82 -2.53
N VAL A 127 -0.19 -0.35 -2.49
CA VAL A 127 -0.76 -1.73 -2.72
C VAL A 127 -0.29 -2.80 -1.71
N THR A 128 -1.10 -3.73 -1.17
CA THR A 128 -0.88 -4.20 0.23
C THR A 128 0.17 -5.30 0.35
N ALA A 129 0.89 -5.28 1.47
CA ALA A 129 1.78 -6.37 1.87
C ALA A 129 1.03 -7.64 2.32
N TYR A 130 -0.31 -7.61 2.43
CA TYR A 130 -1.17 -8.71 2.91
C TYR A 130 -0.87 -9.23 4.34
N HIS A 131 -0.03 -8.53 5.09
CA HIS A 131 0.33 -8.82 6.49
C HIS A 131 -0.76 -8.37 7.50
N ASN A 132 -2.01 -8.77 7.28
CA ASN A 132 -3.13 -8.42 8.15
C ASN A 132 -3.02 -9.16 9.50
N CYS A 133 -3.11 -8.44 10.61
CA CYS A 133 -3.03 -9.01 11.96
C CYS A 133 -3.80 -8.16 12.99
N GLY A 134 -4.01 -8.70 14.20
CA GLY A 134 -4.55 -7.95 15.34
C GLY A 134 -6.08 -7.88 15.47
N THR A 135 -6.85 -8.50 14.57
CA THR A 135 -8.33 -8.55 14.66
C THR A 135 -8.84 -9.31 15.88
N ALA A 136 -8.08 -10.28 16.37
CA ALA A 136 -8.28 -10.96 17.66
C ALA A 136 -7.01 -10.81 18.51
N ALA A 137 -6.79 -9.61 19.06
CA ALA A 137 -5.62 -9.31 19.88
C ALA A 137 -5.53 -10.19 21.13
N MET A 138 -4.30 -10.52 21.55
CA MET A 138 -3.97 -11.29 22.75
C MET A 138 -3.22 -10.41 23.76
N LEU A 139 -3.95 -9.82 24.72
CA LEU A 139 -3.46 -8.90 25.76
C LEU A 139 -4.24 -9.19 27.09
N PRO A 140 -4.02 -8.46 28.20
CA PRO A 140 -4.89 -8.51 29.37
C PRO A 140 -6.32 -8.06 29.05
N LYS A 141 -7.31 -8.62 29.74
CA LYS A 141 -8.75 -8.41 29.44
C LYS A 141 -9.17 -6.95 29.58
N GLU A 142 -8.53 -6.25 30.51
CA GLU A 142 -8.72 -4.83 30.83
C GLU A 142 -8.42 -3.90 29.63
N GLU A 143 -7.62 -4.37 28.67
CA GLU A 143 -7.26 -3.63 27.45
C GLU A 143 -8.26 -3.83 26.29
N GLY A 144 -9.41 -4.46 26.54
CA GLY A 144 -10.52 -4.54 25.58
C GLY A 144 -10.32 -5.56 24.46
N VAL A 145 -9.68 -6.69 24.76
CA VAL A 145 -9.22 -7.67 23.77
C VAL A 145 -10.04 -8.97 23.70
N VAL A 146 -9.81 -9.71 22.61
CA VAL A 146 -10.57 -10.92 22.23
C VAL A 146 -10.01 -12.18 22.90
N VAL A 147 -8.69 -12.26 23.09
CA VAL A 147 -8.03 -13.44 23.67
C VAL A 147 -7.20 -13.03 24.89
N CYS A 148 -7.38 -13.75 26.01
CA CYS A 148 -6.54 -13.64 27.20
C CYS A 148 -5.57 -14.82 27.26
N LYS A 149 -4.44 -14.66 27.95
CA LYS A 149 -3.47 -15.73 28.24
C LYS A 149 -3.72 -16.35 29.61
#